data_AF-A0A961PIF7-F1
#
_entry.id   AF-A0A961PIF7-F1
#
_cell.length_a   1.000
_cell.length_b   1.000
_cell.length_c   1.000
_cell.angle_alpha   90.00
_cell.angle_beta   90.00
_cell.angle_gamma   90.00
#
_symmetry.space_group_name_H-M   'P 1'
#
loop_
_entity.id
_entity.type
_entity.pdbx_description
1 polymer ?
#
loop_
_entity_poly.entity_id
_entity_poly.type
_entity_poly.pdbx_seq_one_letter_code
_entity_poly.pdbx_strand_id
1 'polypeptide(L)'
;MERDMEAAERALGLDPRDGEDREARALREAWERWFAPLLDALEPADPPAGLLDRIEARIDHEETVVELAAVRRRLTRWRGAAAVAASVAAALLIWVAVPTVETPARYVAVVTADADGTAGLVIEFDTGSGVATVVPVGIEAPEDRSVEMWHLPAGAERPYSLGLMPDGPGTLAGLETGPGDVIGVSFEPPGGSPTGQPTDARFHGTIVRVE
;
A
#
# COMPACT_ATOMS: atom_id res chain seq x y z
N MET A 1 -45.98 -46.78 31.43
CA MET A 1 -45.22 -47.81 30.70
C MET A 1 -44.11 -47.19 29.85
N GLU A 2 -44.41 -46.36 28.85
CA GLU A 2 -43.37 -45.72 28.00
C GLU A 2 -42.43 -44.78 28.78
N ARG A 3 -42.98 -43.99 29.72
CA ARG A 3 -42.19 -43.19 30.67
C ARG A 3 -41.37 -44.03 31.66
N ASP A 4 -41.79 -45.26 31.93
CA ASP A 4 -41.09 -46.14 32.87
C ASP A 4 -39.90 -46.84 32.19
N MET A 5 -40.02 -47.09 30.88
CA MET A 5 -38.96 -47.64 30.03
C MET A 5 -37.85 -46.62 29.79
N GLU A 6 -38.19 -45.38 29.41
CA GLU A 6 -37.19 -44.30 29.29
C GLU A 6 -36.51 -43.97 30.64
N ALA A 7 -37.25 -44.09 31.75
CA ALA A 7 -36.68 -43.91 33.09
C ALA A 7 -35.72 -45.06 33.47
N ALA A 8 -36.04 -46.30 33.09
CA ALA A 8 -35.19 -47.47 33.31
C ALA A 8 -33.91 -47.41 32.45
N GLU A 9 -34.02 -47.02 31.19
CA GLU A 9 -32.87 -46.86 30.28
C GLU A 9 -31.93 -45.74 30.75
N ARG A 10 -32.50 -44.65 31.29
CA ARG A 10 -31.74 -43.55 31.92
C ARG A 10 -31.07 -43.99 33.22
N ALA A 11 -31.73 -44.81 34.05
CA ALA A 11 -31.16 -45.36 35.27
C ALA A 11 -30.04 -46.39 35.00
N LEU A 12 -30.10 -47.08 33.85
CA LEU A 12 -29.11 -48.05 33.41
C LEU A 12 -27.98 -47.44 32.55
N GLY A 13 -28.04 -46.14 32.23
CA GLY A 13 -27.01 -45.43 31.47
C GLY A 13 -26.96 -45.81 29.98
N LEU A 14 -28.09 -46.30 29.43
CA LEU A 14 -28.18 -46.83 28.07
C LEU A 14 -28.64 -45.80 27.03
N ASP A 15 -28.90 -44.54 27.43
CA ASP A 15 -29.31 -43.44 26.53
C ASP A 15 -28.07 -42.67 26.04
N PRO A 16 -27.55 -42.92 24.82
CA PRO A 16 -26.29 -42.38 24.36
C PRO A 16 -26.58 -41.12 23.54
N ARG A 17 -26.93 -40.01 24.21
CA ARG A 17 -27.23 -38.77 23.49
C ARG A 17 -25.99 -37.93 23.16
N ASP A 18 -24.86 -38.23 23.78
CA ASP A 18 -23.61 -37.52 23.52
C ASP A 18 -22.44 -38.51 23.34
N GLY A 19 -21.96 -38.66 22.11
CA GLY A 19 -20.67 -39.29 21.80
C GLY A 19 -20.54 -40.80 22.09
N GLU A 20 -21.29 -41.63 21.36
CA GLU A 20 -21.07 -43.10 21.38
C GLU A 20 -19.72 -43.46 20.71
N ASP A 21 -18.81 -44.07 21.46
CA ASP A 21 -17.54 -44.58 20.93
C ASP A 21 -17.74 -45.79 20.03
N ARG A 22 -16.78 -46.03 19.12
CA ARG A 22 -16.87 -47.08 18.09
C ARG A 22 -17.10 -48.48 18.65
N GLU A 23 -16.49 -48.79 19.79
CA GLU A 23 -16.62 -50.10 20.43
C GLU A 23 -18.03 -50.31 21.03
N ALA A 24 -18.57 -49.27 21.68
CA ALA A 24 -19.93 -49.28 22.21
C ALA A 24 -20.97 -49.45 21.07
N ARG A 25 -20.77 -48.74 19.96
CA ARG A 25 -21.60 -48.90 18.76
C ARG A 25 -21.56 -50.33 18.21
N ALA A 26 -20.37 -50.90 18.06
CA ALA A 26 -20.21 -52.25 17.53
C ALA A 26 -20.88 -53.30 18.43
N LEU A 27 -20.82 -53.11 19.75
CA LEU A 27 -21.48 -53.98 20.72
C LEU A 27 -23.01 -53.86 20.63
N ARG A 28 -23.54 -52.63 20.53
CA ARG A 28 -24.98 -52.40 20.33
C ARG A 28 -25.49 -53.05 19.05
N GLU A 29 -24.81 -52.83 17.92
CA GLU A 29 -25.17 -53.45 16.64
C GLU A 29 -25.07 -54.98 16.68
N ALA A 30 -24.16 -55.55 17.47
CA ALA A 30 -24.07 -56.99 17.67
C ALA A 30 -25.28 -57.54 18.46
N TRP A 31 -25.69 -56.84 19.52
CA TRP A 31 -26.89 -57.18 20.28
C TRP A 31 -28.17 -57.00 19.47
N GLU A 32 -28.30 -55.92 18.70
CA GLU A 32 -29.44 -55.71 17.80
C GLU A 32 -29.56 -56.86 16.79
N ARG A 33 -28.45 -57.28 16.17
CA ARG A 33 -28.43 -58.44 15.27
C ARG A 33 -28.75 -59.76 15.97
N TRP A 34 -28.32 -59.92 17.22
CA TRP A 34 -28.60 -61.13 18.00
C TRP A 34 -30.09 -61.25 18.34
N PHE A 35 -30.74 -60.14 18.65
CA PHE A 35 -32.15 -60.11 19.04
C PHE A 35 -33.12 -59.97 17.86
N ALA A 36 -32.67 -59.50 16.69
CA ALA A 36 -33.53 -59.32 15.52
C ALA A 36 -34.43 -60.53 15.19
N PRO A 37 -33.96 -61.80 15.26
CA PRO A 37 -34.82 -62.96 14.98
C PRO A 37 -35.98 -63.15 15.97
N LEU A 38 -35.92 -62.56 17.18
CA LEU A 38 -37.06 -62.61 18.11
C LEU A 38 -38.26 -61.82 17.59
N LEU A 39 -38.03 -60.82 16.73
CA LEU A 39 -39.09 -60.03 16.13
C LEU A 39 -39.87 -60.83 15.09
N ASP A 40 -39.26 -61.84 14.46
CA ASP A 40 -39.93 -62.71 13.48
C ASP A 40 -41.06 -63.55 14.11
N ALA A 41 -41.03 -63.73 15.43
CA ALA A 41 -42.07 -64.44 16.18
C ALA A 41 -43.31 -63.56 16.48
N LEU A 42 -43.24 -62.25 16.22
CA LEU A 42 -44.34 -61.32 16.46
C LEU A 42 -45.21 -61.17 15.21
N GLU A 43 -46.52 -61.09 15.43
CA GLU A 43 -47.46 -60.84 14.34
C GLU A 43 -47.43 -59.36 13.93
N PRO A 44 -47.36 -59.04 12.62
CA PRO A 44 -47.41 -57.65 12.16
C PRO A 44 -48.70 -56.96 12.61
N ALA A 45 -48.58 -55.74 13.13
CA ALA A 45 -49.72 -54.90 13.51
C ALA A 45 -49.77 -53.65 12.63
N ASP A 46 -50.97 -53.31 12.14
CA ASP A 46 -51.16 -52.10 11.33
C ASP A 46 -51.03 -50.83 12.19
N PRO A 47 -50.20 -49.85 11.76
CA PRO A 47 -50.10 -48.59 12.46
C PRO A 47 -51.40 -47.75 12.30
N PRO A 48 -51.70 -46.86 13.26
CA PRO A 48 -52.80 -45.91 13.12
C PRO A 48 -52.66 -45.05 11.85
N ALA A 49 -53.78 -44.77 11.19
CA ALA A 49 -53.80 -43.88 10.03
C ALA A 49 -53.17 -42.51 10.35
N GLY A 50 -52.32 -42.01 9.46
CA GLY A 50 -51.63 -40.72 9.62
C GLY A 50 -50.51 -40.71 10.68
N LEU A 51 -50.03 -41.87 11.16
CA LEU A 51 -48.85 -41.91 12.04
C LEU A 51 -47.59 -41.40 11.33
N LEU A 52 -47.35 -41.82 10.08
CA LEU A 52 -46.19 -41.40 9.29
C LEU A 52 -46.19 -39.89 9.07
N ASP A 53 -47.32 -39.32 8.62
CA ASP A 53 -47.46 -37.87 8.40
C ASP A 53 -47.16 -37.06 9.68
N ARG A 54 -47.57 -37.56 10.85
CA ARG A 54 -47.27 -36.91 12.14
C ARG A 54 -45.79 -36.99 12.54
N ILE A 55 -45.11 -38.08 12.18
CA ILE A 55 -43.67 -38.24 12.42
C ILE A 55 -42.90 -37.29 11.50
N GLU A 56 -43.23 -37.26 10.21
CA GLU A 56 -42.62 -36.37 9.22
C GLU A 56 -42.80 -34.90 9.61
N ALA A 57 -44.01 -34.51 10.00
CA ALA A 57 -44.29 -33.14 10.46
C ALA A 57 -43.53 -32.75 11.73
N ARG A 58 -43.19 -33.71 12.61
CA ARG A 58 -42.42 -33.45 13.83
C ARG A 58 -40.93 -33.29 13.53
N ILE A 59 -40.38 -34.12 12.64
CA ILE A 59 -38.95 -34.13 12.32
C ILE A 59 -38.55 -32.86 11.55
N ASP A 60 -39.42 -32.38 10.65
CA ASP A 60 -39.02 -31.34 9.69
C ASP A 60 -38.98 -29.91 10.27
N HIS A 61 -39.49 -29.68 11.49
CA HIS A 61 -39.85 -28.32 11.93
C HIS A 61 -38.99 -27.69 13.04
N GLU A 62 -38.33 -28.45 13.91
CA GLU A 62 -37.70 -27.87 15.10
C GLU A 62 -36.22 -27.49 14.92
N GLU A 63 -35.44 -28.27 14.19
CA GLU A 63 -33.98 -28.07 14.12
C GLU A 63 -33.56 -27.18 12.93
N THR A 64 -34.18 -27.39 11.77
CA THR A 64 -33.84 -26.74 10.49
C THR A 64 -34.06 -25.22 10.50
N VAL A 65 -35.11 -24.73 11.19
CA VAL A 65 -35.47 -23.30 11.18
C VAL A 65 -34.55 -22.46 12.06
N VAL A 66 -34.16 -22.98 13.22
CA VAL A 66 -33.25 -22.32 14.16
C VAL A 66 -31.85 -22.19 13.54
N GLU A 67 -31.39 -23.24 12.87
CA GLU A 67 -30.08 -23.27 12.22
C GLU A 67 -30.02 -22.29 11.04
N LEU A 68 -31.06 -22.24 10.20
CA LEU A 68 -31.11 -21.32 9.05
C LEU A 68 -31.13 -19.84 9.48
N ALA A 69 -31.85 -19.51 10.55
CA ALA A 69 -31.88 -18.16 11.10
C ALA A 69 -30.50 -17.73 11.65
N ALA A 70 -29.79 -18.65 12.31
CA ALA A 70 -28.43 -18.42 12.82
C ALA A 70 -27.43 -18.23 11.66
N VAL A 71 -27.49 -19.10 10.64
CA VAL A 71 -26.67 -19.00 9.43
C VAL A 71 -26.91 -17.69 8.70
N ARG A 72 -28.17 -17.28 8.52
CA ARG A 72 -28.52 -16.01 7.87
C ARG A 72 -27.97 -14.80 8.65
N ARG A 73 -28.09 -14.79 9.98
CA ARG A 73 -27.51 -13.73 10.83
C ARG A 73 -25.98 -13.70 10.78
N ARG A 74 -25.33 -14.86 10.64
CA ARG A 74 -23.88 -14.94 10.49
C ARG A 74 -23.44 -14.38 9.12
N LEU A 75 -24.17 -14.72 8.06
CA LEU A 75 -23.92 -14.21 6.71
C LEU A 75 -24.13 -12.70 6.62
N THR A 76 -25.17 -12.13 7.23
CA THR A 76 -25.37 -10.67 7.22
C THR A 76 -24.26 -9.93 7.95
N ARG A 77 -23.77 -10.45 9.09
CA ARG A 77 -22.61 -9.89 9.80
C ARG A 77 -21.34 -9.97 8.97
N TRP A 78 -21.07 -11.10 8.32
CA TRP A 78 -19.92 -11.27 7.44
C TRP A 78 -19.96 -10.31 6.25
N ARG A 79 -21.12 -10.13 5.63
CA ARG A 79 -21.31 -9.15 4.54
C ARG A 79 -21.08 -7.72 5.03
N GLY A 80 -21.54 -7.38 6.24
CA GLY A 80 -21.28 -6.07 6.85
C GLY A 80 -19.79 -5.83 7.10
N ALA A 81 -19.09 -6.80 7.69
CA ALA A 81 -17.64 -6.72 7.93
C ALA A 81 -16.86 -6.58 6.61
N ALA A 82 -17.22 -7.33 5.58
CA ALA A 82 -16.61 -7.24 4.26
C ALA A 82 -16.83 -5.86 3.61
N ALA A 83 -18.04 -5.28 3.75
CA ALA A 83 -18.32 -3.95 3.24
C ALA A 83 -17.48 -2.86 3.91
N VAL A 84 -17.31 -2.93 5.24
CA VAL A 84 -16.44 -2.00 5.98
C VAL A 84 -14.98 -2.16 5.57
N ALA A 85 -14.49 -3.39 5.44
CA ALA A 85 -13.13 -3.65 4.98
C ALA A 85 -12.90 -3.11 3.56
N ALA A 86 -13.87 -3.30 2.66
CA ALA A 86 -13.81 -2.78 1.29
C ALA A 86 -13.80 -1.24 1.26
N SER A 87 -14.58 -0.57 2.11
CA SER A 87 -14.58 0.90 2.16
C SER A 87 -13.26 1.46 2.67
N VAL A 88 -12.65 0.82 3.68
CA VAL A 88 -11.32 1.21 4.18
C VAL A 88 -10.26 0.99 3.10
N ALA A 89 -10.28 -0.15 2.42
CA ALA A 89 -9.36 -0.42 1.32
C ALA A 89 -9.52 0.59 0.18
N ALA A 90 -10.74 0.94 -0.20
CA ALA A 90 -11.01 1.97 -1.21
C ALA A 90 -10.50 3.36 -0.77
N ALA A 91 -10.70 3.74 0.50
CA ALA A 91 -10.18 4.98 1.05
C ALA A 91 -8.64 5.03 1.04
N LEU A 92 -7.98 3.92 1.38
CA LEU A 92 -6.53 3.79 1.30
C LEU A 92 -6.02 3.85 -0.14
N LEU A 93 -6.72 3.21 -1.08
CA LEU A 93 -6.39 3.31 -2.50
C LEU A 93 -6.49 4.75 -3.00
N ILE A 94 -7.54 5.49 -2.63
CA ILE A 94 -7.65 6.92 -2.94
C ILE A 94 -6.51 7.69 -2.30
N TRP A 95 -6.22 7.44 -1.03
CA TRP A 95 -5.15 8.15 -0.31
C TRP A 95 -3.76 7.95 -0.94
N VAL A 96 -3.45 6.73 -1.41
CA VAL A 96 -2.19 6.44 -2.11
C VAL A 96 -2.20 6.96 -3.56
N ALA A 97 -3.35 6.95 -4.22
CA ALA A 97 -3.47 7.35 -5.63
C ALA A 97 -3.53 8.87 -5.83
N VAL A 98 -3.83 9.66 -4.80
CA VAL A 98 -3.80 11.12 -4.88
C VAL A 98 -2.33 11.56 -4.77
N PRO A 99 -1.71 12.07 -5.85
CA PRO A 99 -0.37 12.62 -5.75
C PRO A 99 -0.39 13.80 -4.78
N THR A 100 0.56 13.83 -3.86
CA THR A 100 0.82 15.03 -3.07
C THR A 100 1.20 16.14 -4.03
N VAL A 101 0.37 17.18 -4.12
CA VAL A 101 0.73 18.41 -4.84
C VAL A 101 1.79 19.09 -3.99
N GLU A 102 3.04 18.68 -4.16
CA GLU A 102 4.17 19.48 -3.69
C GLU A 102 4.17 20.74 -4.54
N THR A 103 4.02 21.90 -3.88
CA THR A 103 4.21 23.17 -4.57
C THR A 103 5.66 23.20 -5.06
N PRO A 104 5.90 23.35 -6.39
CA PRO A 104 7.25 23.39 -6.91
C PRO A 104 7.99 24.54 -6.23
N ALA A 105 9.06 24.21 -5.52
CA ALA A 105 9.93 25.21 -4.92
C ALA A 105 10.64 25.94 -6.06
N ARG A 106 10.66 27.27 -6.00
CA ARG A 106 11.48 28.08 -6.90
C ARG A 106 12.78 28.42 -6.19
N TYR A 107 13.90 28.17 -6.83
CA TYR A 107 15.20 28.58 -6.33
C TYR A 107 15.79 29.64 -7.24
N VAL A 108 16.56 30.55 -6.65
CA VAL A 108 17.29 31.58 -7.41
C VAL A 108 18.73 31.61 -6.93
N ALA A 109 19.66 31.74 -7.87
CA ALA A 109 21.03 32.14 -7.60
C ALA A 109 21.32 33.46 -8.33
N VAL A 110 21.84 34.42 -7.58
CA VAL A 110 22.47 35.61 -8.15
C VAL A 110 23.97 35.38 -8.05
N VAL A 111 24.61 35.24 -9.20
CA VAL A 111 26.05 34.96 -9.29
C VAL A 111 26.76 36.28 -9.52
N THR A 112 27.60 36.65 -8.55
CA THR A 112 28.27 37.95 -8.47
C THR A 112 29.76 37.81 -8.68
N ALA A 113 30.39 38.85 -9.23
CA ALA A 113 31.83 38.90 -9.44
C ALA A 113 32.58 38.97 -8.11
N ASP A 114 33.67 38.21 -8.01
CA ASP A 114 34.51 38.17 -6.80
C ASP A 114 35.23 39.50 -6.53
N ALA A 115 35.43 40.30 -7.59
CA ALA A 115 36.19 41.54 -7.52
C ALA A 115 35.42 42.68 -6.83
N ASP A 116 34.12 42.82 -7.11
CA ASP A 116 33.32 43.99 -6.71
C ASP A 116 31.87 43.66 -6.32
N GLY A 117 31.45 42.39 -6.41
CA GLY A 117 30.09 41.96 -6.10
C GLY A 117 29.05 42.31 -7.16
N THR A 118 29.45 42.80 -8.33
CA THR A 118 28.52 43.10 -9.42
C THR A 118 27.88 41.82 -9.94
N ALA A 119 26.56 41.84 -10.15
CA ALA A 119 25.84 40.68 -10.69
C ALA A 119 26.28 40.40 -12.13
N GLY A 120 26.78 39.19 -12.38
CA GLY A 120 27.15 38.73 -13.73
C GLY A 120 26.06 37.87 -14.36
N LEU A 121 25.38 37.07 -13.55
CA LEU A 121 24.41 36.06 -14.01
C LEU A 121 23.30 35.88 -12.96
N VAL A 122 22.06 35.72 -13.42
CA VAL A 122 20.93 35.29 -12.58
C VAL A 122 20.43 33.95 -13.10
N ILE A 123 20.20 33.01 -12.19
CA ILE A 123 19.67 31.69 -12.53
C ILE A 123 18.42 31.44 -11.71
N GLU A 124 17.33 31.13 -12.40
CA GLU A 124 16.07 30.71 -11.79
C GLU A 124 15.86 29.21 -12.03
N PHE A 125 15.61 28.46 -10.96
CA PHE A 125 15.37 27.02 -11.00
C PHE A 125 13.91 26.73 -10.71
N ASP A 126 13.25 26.07 -11.64
CA ASP A 126 11.92 25.50 -11.45
C ASP A 126 12.04 24.01 -11.12
N THR A 127 11.88 23.68 -9.83
CA THR A 127 11.93 22.27 -9.37
C THR A 127 10.77 21.42 -9.89
N GLY A 128 9.67 22.02 -10.35
CA GLY A 128 8.55 21.29 -10.93
C GLY A 128 8.85 20.76 -12.33
N SER A 129 9.59 21.52 -13.13
CA SER A 129 10.02 21.14 -14.48
C SER A 129 11.45 20.59 -14.56
N GLY A 130 12.27 20.82 -13.52
CA GLY A 130 13.69 20.46 -13.51
C GLY A 130 14.53 21.30 -14.48
N VAL A 131 14.04 22.51 -14.80
CA VAL A 131 14.67 23.45 -15.75
C VAL A 131 15.21 24.66 -15.00
N ALA A 132 16.47 25.01 -15.27
CA ALA A 132 17.09 26.24 -14.82
C ALA A 132 17.18 27.23 -15.98
N THR A 133 16.65 28.43 -15.82
CA THR A 133 16.78 29.54 -16.78
C THR A 133 17.96 30.40 -16.39
N VAL A 134 18.92 30.53 -17.30
CA VAL A 134 20.17 31.25 -17.11
C VAL A 134 20.08 32.57 -17.86
N VAL A 135 20.22 33.69 -17.14
CA VAL A 135 20.13 35.05 -17.70
C VAL A 135 21.43 35.81 -17.42
N PRO A 136 22.31 35.98 -18.42
CA PRO A 136 23.47 36.86 -18.33
C PRO A 136 23.03 38.31 -18.14
N VAL A 137 23.59 39.01 -17.15
CA VAL A 137 23.25 40.42 -16.85
C VAL A 137 24.44 41.36 -16.94
N GLY A 138 25.67 40.85 -16.78
CA GLY A 138 26.88 41.68 -16.80
C GLY A 138 28.17 40.90 -16.97
N ILE A 139 28.08 39.63 -17.39
CA ILE A 139 29.25 38.80 -17.65
C ILE A 139 29.67 38.91 -19.12
N GLU A 140 30.91 39.35 -19.34
CA GLU A 140 31.54 39.42 -20.66
C GLU A 140 32.88 38.72 -20.60
N ALA A 141 33.08 37.74 -21.49
CA ALA A 141 34.34 37.02 -21.59
C ALA A 141 35.36 37.83 -22.42
N PRO A 142 36.66 37.76 -22.09
CA PRO A 142 37.71 38.18 -23.00
C PRO A 142 37.62 37.45 -24.37
N GLU A 143 38.03 38.12 -25.46
CA GLU A 143 37.90 37.60 -26.84
C GLU A 143 38.54 36.23 -27.09
N ASP A 144 39.51 35.82 -26.26
CA ASP A 144 40.26 34.58 -26.35
C ASP A 144 39.92 33.55 -25.26
N ARG A 145 38.78 33.73 -24.57
CA ARG A 145 38.35 32.88 -23.44
C ARG A 145 36.91 32.41 -23.60
N SER A 146 36.62 31.23 -23.06
CA SER A 146 35.27 30.67 -22.98
C SER A 146 34.73 30.85 -21.56
N VAL A 147 33.42 31.02 -21.42
CA VAL A 147 32.78 31.04 -20.10
C VAL A 147 32.27 29.66 -19.78
N GLU A 148 32.67 29.10 -18.66
CA GLU A 148 32.20 27.79 -18.19
C GLU A 148 31.48 27.92 -16.85
N MET A 149 30.36 27.22 -16.75
CA MET A 149 29.53 27.18 -15.55
C MET A 149 29.82 25.93 -14.73
N TRP A 150 29.72 26.08 -13.42
CA TRP A 150 30.06 25.03 -12.46
C TRP A 150 28.99 24.93 -11.38
N HIS A 151 28.72 23.71 -10.93
CA HIS A 151 27.89 23.46 -9.77
C HIS A 151 28.73 22.81 -8.67
N LEU A 152 28.64 23.37 -7.47
CA LEU A 152 29.24 22.85 -6.26
C LEU A 152 28.14 22.55 -5.23
N PRO A 153 27.81 21.27 -5.01
CA PRO A 153 26.85 20.89 -3.98
C PRO A 153 27.30 21.35 -2.58
N ALA A 154 26.35 21.66 -1.71
CA ALA A 154 26.63 22.05 -0.34
C ALA A 154 27.48 20.98 0.39
N GLY A 155 28.66 21.39 0.88
CA GLY A 155 29.60 20.50 1.59
C GLY A 155 30.48 19.63 0.69
N ALA A 156 30.36 19.73 -0.63
CA ALA A 156 31.33 19.13 -1.56
C ALA A 156 32.62 19.97 -1.62
N GLU A 157 33.74 19.31 -1.89
CA GLU A 157 35.04 19.98 -2.06
C GLU A 157 35.33 20.38 -3.51
N ARG A 158 34.70 19.69 -4.48
CA ARG A 158 35.00 19.86 -5.91
C ARG A 158 33.74 20.15 -6.70
N PRO A 159 33.72 21.21 -7.52
CA PRO A 159 32.62 21.48 -8.42
C PRO A 159 32.66 20.53 -9.62
N TYR A 160 31.52 20.39 -10.29
CA TYR A 160 31.43 19.74 -11.60
C TYR A 160 30.92 20.71 -12.65
N SER A 161 31.36 20.50 -13.89
CA SER A 161 31.02 21.38 -15.01
C SER A 161 29.55 21.21 -15.41
N LEU A 162 28.89 22.33 -15.63
CA LEU A 162 27.57 22.44 -16.26
C LEU A 162 27.69 22.74 -17.77
N GLY A 163 28.92 22.82 -18.29
CA GLY A 163 29.22 23.15 -19.67
C GLY A 163 29.46 24.64 -19.91
N LEU A 164 29.74 24.94 -21.18
CA LEU A 164 29.97 26.31 -21.65
C LEU A 164 28.68 27.11 -21.63
N MET A 165 28.78 28.35 -21.18
CA MET A 165 27.66 29.28 -21.17
C MET A 165 27.26 29.66 -22.60
N PRO A 166 25.97 29.65 -22.95
CA PRO A 166 25.51 30.12 -24.25
C PRO A 166 25.70 31.65 -24.41
N ASP A 167 25.77 32.14 -25.65
CA ASP A 167 25.97 33.57 -25.99
C ASP A 167 24.77 34.49 -25.64
N GLY A 168 23.85 34.03 -24.80
CA GLY A 168 22.63 34.72 -24.40
C GLY A 168 21.82 33.94 -23.37
N PRO A 169 20.55 34.29 -23.14
CA PRO A 169 19.68 33.52 -22.25
C PRO A 169 19.57 32.06 -22.69
N GLY A 170 19.74 31.15 -21.74
CA GLY A 170 19.76 29.72 -22.01
C GLY A 170 19.02 28.92 -20.94
N THR A 171 18.84 27.64 -21.19
CA THR A 171 18.25 26.71 -20.23
C THR A 171 19.17 25.53 -19.96
N LEU A 172 19.24 25.14 -18.70
CA LEU A 172 19.86 23.88 -18.26
C LEU A 172 18.74 22.95 -17.81
N ALA A 173 18.78 21.69 -18.22
CA ALA A 173 17.76 20.70 -17.87
C ALA A 173 18.40 19.54 -17.10
N GLY A 174 17.65 18.95 -16.16
CA GLY A 174 18.10 17.78 -15.40
C GLY A 174 19.18 18.09 -14.37
N LEU A 175 19.30 19.35 -13.95
CA LEU A 175 20.19 19.76 -12.87
C LEU A 175 19.51 19.52 -11.52
N GLU A 176 19.97 18.51 -10.79
CA GLU A 176 19.56 18.29 -9.39
C GLU A 176 20.33 19.26 -8.49
N THR A 177 19.62 20.15 -7.82
CA THR A 177 20.21 21.18 -6.96
C THR A 177 19.27 21.58 -5.82
N GLY A 178 19.81 22.18 -4.77
CA GLY A 178 19.05 22.66 -3.63
C GLY A 178 19.65 23.91 -2.96
N PRO A 179 18.94 24.45 -1.96
CA PRO A 179 19.42 25.61 -1.21
C PRO A 179 20.76 25.33 -0.52
N GLY A 180 21.69 26.27 -0.63
CA GLY A 180 23.05 26.15 -0.08
C GLY A 180 24.09 25.62 -1.06
N ASP A 181 23.66 25.04 -2.20
CA ASP A 181 24.55 24.75 -3.32
C ASP A 181 25.10 26.06 -3.92
N VAL A 182 26.28 25.98 -4.53
CA VAL A 182 26.95 27.14 -5.13
C VAL A 182 27.05 26.96 -6.64
N ILE A 183 26.66 27.98 -7.38
CA ILE A 183 26.97 28.10 -8.80
C ILE A 183 28.21 28.96 -8.95
N GLY A 184 29.21 28.45 -9.66
CA GLY A 184 30.43 29.16 -10.01
C GLY A 184 30.48 29.44 -11.50
N VAL A 185 31.19 30.51 -11.88
CA VAL A 185 31.54 30.80 -13.27
C VAL A 185 33.02 31.12 -13.37
N SER A 186 33.67 30.55 -14.36
CA SER A 186 35.08 30.78 -14.65
C SER A 186 35.31 31.18 -16.11
N PHE A 187 36.44 31.85 -16.34
CA PHE A 187 36.94 32.10 -17.67
C PHE A 187 37.97 31.05 -18.04
N GLU A 188 37.67 30.23 -19.02
CA GLU A 188 38.47 29.10 -19.43
C GLU A 188 39.22 29.40 -20.73
N PRO A 189 40.26 28.63 -21.08
CA PRO A 189 40.81 28.62 -22.43
C PRO A 189 39.73 28.29 -23.48
N PRO A 190 39.99 28.56 -24.77
CA PRO A 190 39.06 28.19 -25.83
C PRO A 190 38.68 26.70 -25.76
N GLY A 191 37.39 26.43 -25.61
CA GLY A 191 36.85 25.06 -25.49
C GLY A 191 36.60 24.57 -24.06
N GLY A 192 36.85 25.39 -23.03
CA GLY A 192 36.56 25.07 -21.62
C GLY A 192 37.77 24.59 -20.83
N SER A 193 37.52 24.12 -19.61
CA SER A 193 38.55 23.69 -18.68
C SER A 193 39.26 22.44 -19.16
N PRO A 194 40.60 22.47 -19.31
CA PRO A 194 41.37 21.30 -19.71
C PRO A 194 41.52 20.27 -18.59
N THR A 195 41.19 20.63 -17.34
CA THR A 195 41.42 19.79 -16.15
C THR A 195 40.14 19.24 -15.53
N GLY A 196 38.98 19.69 -16.00
CA GLY A 196 37.69 19.38 -15.35
C GLY A 196 37.49 20.10 -14.01
N GLN A 197 38.29 21.13 -13.72
CA GLN A 197 38.12 22.05 -12.60
C GLN A 197 38.25 23.51 -13.08
N PRO A 198 37.61 24.49 -12.41
CA PRO A 198 37.72 25.89 -12.80
C PRO A 198 39.19 26.34 -12.85
N THR A 199 39.65 26.90 -13.97
CA THR A 199 41.03 27.42 -14.08
C THR A 199 41.16 28.88 -13.63
N ASP A 200 40.12 29.68 -13.85
CA ASP A 200 40.06 31.10 -13.48
C ASP A 200 38.65 31.46 -13.01
N ALA A 201 38.30 31.05 -11.79
CA ALA A 201 37.01 31.36 -11.18
C ALA A 201 36.88 32.86 -10.91
N ARG A 202 35.75 33.45 -11.32
CA ARG A 202 35.52 34.91 -11.27
C ARG A 202 34.21 35.31 -10.66
N PHE A 203 33.21 34.43 -10.71
CA PHE A 203 31.90 34.70 -10.15
C PHE A 203 31.41 33.49 -9.37
N HIS A 204 30.68 33.75 -8.30
CA HIS A 204 29.96 32.71 -7.58
C HIS A 204 28.64 33.24 -7.00
N GLY A 205 27.72 32.33 -6.69
CA GLY A 205 26.47 32.64 -6.02
C GLY A 205 25.87 31.40 -5.36
N THR A 206 25.31 31.57 -4.16
CA THR A 206 24.61 30.50 -3.46
C THR A 206 23.16 30.42 -3.92
N ILE A 207 22.67 29.21 -4.14
CA ILE A 207 21.26 28.95 -4.45
C ILE A 207 20.45 29.16 -3.18
N VAL A 208 19.42 30.00 -3.28
CA VAL A 208 18.48 30.28 -2.19
C VAL A 208 17.08 29.89 -2.59
N ARG A 209 16.28 29.50 -1.58
CA ARG A 209 14.86 29.25 -1.75
C ARG A 209 14.10 30.56 -1.81
N VAL A 210 13.23 30.69 -2.80
CA VAL A 210 12.23 31.75 -2.89
C VAL A 210 10.94 31.22 -2.27
N GLU A 211 10.46 31.90 -1.23
CA GLU A 211 9.16 31.63 -0.59
C GLU A 211 7.99 32.23 -1.38
#